data_AF-A0A5C9EWV8-F1
#
_entry.id   AF-A0A5C9EWV8-F1
#
_cell.length_a   1.000
_cell.length_b   1.000
_cell.length_c   1.000
_cell.angle_alpha   90.00
_cell.angle_beta   90.00
_cell.angle_gamma   90.00
#
_symmetry.space_group_name_H-M   'P 1'
#
loop_
_entity.id
_entity.type
_entity.pdbx_description
1 polymer ?
#
loop_
_entity_poly.entity_id
_entity_poly.type
_entity_poly.pdbx_seq_one_letter_code
_entity_poly.pdbx_strand_id
1 'polypeptide(L)'
;MQDHKTHSRDFSIGFVVNHLGPNQTSYGVIKACNECLSKYNNISPSIYYVNQSIPCIKSIVPRYPSYEIRDHVGMIIATSVETALLIQQSYQPNRYKIFYIDDLHYLRNSLMLKSKYNDIMLDSDIVKICRSQDHAKELMQLGYSIHNKTIPYIKIESFLEMLNGTEEI
;
A
#
# COMPACT_ATOMS: atom_id res chain seq x y z
N MET A 1 4.60 -8.43 39.77
CA MET A 1 4.74 -9.53 38.79
C MET A 1 4.49 -8.92 37.42
N GLN A 2 5.55 -8.43 36.78
CA GLN A 2 5.48 -7.93 35.40
C GLN A 2 5.69 -9.13 34.51
N ASP A 3 4.63 -9.57 33.84
CA ASP A 3 4.74 -10.55 32.77
C ASP A 3 5.50 -9.89 31.63
N HIS A 4 6.78 -10.25 31.49
CA HIS A 4 7.54 -10.06 30.27
C HIS A 4 6.87 -10.87 29.16
N LYS A 5 5.85 -10.28 28.52
CA LYS A 5 5.36 -10.75 27.23
C LYS A 5 6.50 -10.54 26.23
N THR A 6 7.13 -11.65 25.88
CA THR A 6 8.03 -11.81 24.74
C THR A 6 7.46 -11.02 23.56
N HIS A 7 8.15 -9.95 23.13
CA HIS A 7 7.80 -9.20 21.93
C HIS A 7 7.89 -10.14 20.72
N SER A 8 6.77 -10.78 20.37
CA SER A 8 6.57 -11.28 19.01
C SER A 8 6.82 -10.09 18.09
N ARG A 9 7.75 -10.20 17.14
CA ARG A 9 8.13 -9.09 16.25
C ARG A 9 6.89 -8.37 15.74
N ASP A 10 6.72 -7.12 16.13
CA ASP A 10 5.63 -6.28 15.64
C ASP A 10 5.85 -6.06 14.15
N PHE A 11 4.92 -6.54 13.33
CA PHE A 11 4.97 -6.33 11.89
C PHE A 11 4.36 -4.96 11.57
N SER A 12 5.13 -4.10 10.92
CA SER A 12 4.65 -2.76 10.56
C SER A 12 4.16 -2.73 9.12
N ILE A 13 3.04 -2.03 8.92
CA ILE A 13 2.41 -1.85 7.61
C ILE A 13 2.09 -0.37 7.38
N GLY A 14 2.60 0.19 6.31
CA GLY A 14 2.43 1.59 5.94
C GLY A 14 1.57 1.75 4.68
N PHE A 15 0.48 2.51 4.75
CA PHE A 15 -0.24 2.95 3.56
C PHE A 15 0.24 4.33 3.14
N VAL A 16 0.51 4.53 1.86
CA VAL A 16 0.94 5.82 1.31
C VAL A 16 -0.16 6.35 0.41
N VAL A 17 -0.79 7.44 0.85
CA VAL A 17 -1.89 8.08 0.13
C VAL A 17 -1.46 9.44 -0.40
N ASN A 18 -1.88 9.76 -1.62
CA ASN A 18 -1.57 11.07 -2.20
C ASN A 18 -2.32 12.19 -1.45
N HIS A 19 -3.56 11.93 -1.05
CA HIS A 19 -4.38 12.89 -0.31
C HIS A 19 -5.07 12.18 0.84
N LEU A 20 -4.73 12.53 2.08
CA LEU A 20 -5.44 12.07 3.27
C LEU A 20 -6.58 13.04 3.58
N GLY A 21 -7.78 12.71 3.09
CA GLY A 21 -8.88 13.67 2.99
C GLY A 21 -10.25 13.05 2.74
N PRO A 22 -11.22 13.85 2.26
CA PRO A 22 -12.57 13.37 1.99
C PRO A 22 -12.64 12.63 0.65
N ASN A 23 -12.00 11.46 0.57
CA ASN A 23 -12.01 10.60 -0.61
C ASN A 23 -12.11 9.11 -0.25
N GLN A 24 -12.54 8.28 -1.22
CA GLN A 24 -12.80 6.86 -1.02
C GLN A 24 -11.55 6.08 -0.58
N THR A 25 -10.39 6.37 -1.17
CA THR A 25 -9.12 5.72 -0.82
C THR A 25 -8.73 6.00 0.63
N SER A 26 -8.78 7.27 1.06
CA SER A 26 -8.52 7.67 2.45
C SER A 26 -9.48 7.01 3.43
N TYR A 27 -10.77 7.01 3.11
CA TYR A 27 -11.77 6.32 3.91
C TYR A 27 -11.43 4.82 4.06
N GLY A 28 -11.14 4.14 2.94
CA GLY A 28 -10.79 2.73 2.92
C GLY A 28 -9.53 2.42 3.74
N VAL A 29 -8.47 3.21 3.56
CA VAL A 29 -7.21 3.07 4.31
C VAL A 29 -7.43 3.30 5.80
N ILE A 30 -8.07 4.41 6.20
CA ILE A 30 -8.29 4.71 7.63
C ILE A 30 -9.15 3.62 8.26
N LYS A 31 -10.21 3.18 7.58
CA LYS A 31 -11.08 2.11 8.07
C LYS A 31 -10.29 0.82 8.27
N ALA A 32 -9.51 0.39 7.28
CA ALA A 32 -8.69 -0.82 7.35
C ALA A 32 -7.66 -0.76 8.49
N CYS A 33 -6.99 0.38 8.64
CA CYS A 33 -6.00 0.59 9.71
C CYS A 33 -6.64 0.57 11.11
N ASN A 34 -7.77 1.25 11.28
CA ASN A 34 -8.51 1.27 12.54
C ASN A 34 -9.04 -0.13 12.91
N GLU A 35 -9.57 -0.87 11.93
CA GLU A 35 -10.04 -2.26 12.12
C GLU A 35 -8.88 -3.22 12.42
N CYS A 36 -7.71 -3.01 11.83
CA CYS A 36 -6.53 -3.82 12.13
C CYS A 36 -6.08 -3.63 13.58
N LEU A 37 -5.99 -2.37 14.04
CA LEU A 37 -5.57 -2.06 15.41
C LEU A 37 -6.52 -2.64 16.47
N SER A 38 -7.82 -2.78 16.16
CA SER A 38 -8.78 -3.37 17.09
C SER A 38 -8.75 -4.91 17.12
N LYS A 39 -8.23 -5.55 16.06
CA LYS A 39 -8.19 -7.02 15.93
C LYS A 39 -6.83 -7.62 16.26
N TYR A 40 -5.74 -6.93 15.96
CA TYR A 40 -4.39 -7.47 15.99
C TYR A 40 -3.48 -6.63 16.88
N ASN A 41 -2.85 -7.28 17.87
CA ASN A 41 -1.93 -6.62 18.79
C ASN A 41 -0.47 -6.62 18.31
N ASN A 42 -0.16 -7.37 17.27
CA ASN A 42 1.20 -7.58 16.73
C ASN A 42 1.40 -6.92 15.36
N ILE A 43 0.44 -6.10 14.91
CA ILE A 43 0.53 -5.36 13.65
C ILE A 43 0.43 -3.86 13.96
N SER A 44 1.39 -3.10 13.44
CA SER A 44 1.48 -1.65 13.62
C SER A 44 1.15 -0.92 12.32
N PRO A 45 -0.13 -0.56 12.08
CA PRO A 45 -0.50 0.19 10.90
C PRO A 45 -0.11 1.67 11.01
N SER A 46 0.36 2.25 9.91
CA SER A 46 0.67 3.67 9.78
C SER A 46 0.17 4.22 8.45
N ILE A 47 -0.16 5.51 8.42
CA ILE A 47 -0.62 6.19 7.20
C ILE A 47 0.36 7.34 6.86
N TYR A 48 0.96 7.26 5.68
CA TYR A 48 1.81 8.28 5.10
C TYR A 48 1.01 9.10 4.08
N TYR A 49 1.15 10.42 4.09
CA TYR A 49 0.38 11.29 3.20
C TYR A 49 1.23 12.33 2.49
N VAL A 50 0.93 12.61 1.21
CA VAL A 50 1.54 13.74 0.48
C VAL A 50 0.81 15.04 0.83
N ASN A 51 -0.52 15.04 0.74
CA ASN A 51 -1.37 16.17 1.09
C ASN A 51 -2.32 15.80 2.23
N GLN A 52 -2.49 16.70 3.19
CA GLN A 52 -3.40 16.52 4.33
C GLN A 52 -4.62 17.43 4.21
N SER A 53 -5.78 16.87 4.52
CA SER A 53 -7.03 17.60 4.72
C SER A 53 -7.86 16.89 5.79
N ILE A 54 -9.10 17.35 6.03
CA ILE A 54 -9.99 16.72 7.02
C ILE A 54 -10.50 15.38 6.46
N PRO A 55 -10.15 14.23 7.08
CA PRO A 55 -10.60 12.93 6.59
C PRO A 55 -12.09 12.71 6.86
N CYS A 56 -12.73 11.83 6.07
CA CYS A 56 -14.14 11.43 6.28
C CYS A 56 -14.40 10.80 7.65
N ILE A 57 -13.41 10.12 8.22
CA ILE A 57 -13.50 9.42 9.50
C ILE A 57 -12.25 9.67 10.34
N LYS A 58 -12.39 9.60 11.67
CA LYS A 58 -11.27 9.76 12.59
C LYS A 58 -10.28 8.60 12.42
N SER A 59 -9.01 8.93 12.19
CA SER A 59 -7.91 7.97 12.26
C SER A 59 -7.45 7.84 13.72
N ILE A 60 -7.35 6.61 14.20
CA ILE A 60 -6.77 6.29 15.53
C ILE A 60 -5.36 5.70 15.42
N VAL A 61 -4.80 5.68 14.21
CA VAL A 61 -3.45 5.19 13.93
C VAL A 61 -2.50 6.36 13.66
N PRO A 62 -1.17 6.16 13.81
CA PRO A 62 -0.20 7.17 13.46
C PRO A 62 -0.31 7.63 12.00
N ARG A 63 -0.14 8.94 11.80
CA ARG A 63 -0.18 9.60 10.49
C ARG A 63 1.06 10.45 10.32
N TYR A 64 1.74 10.30 9.20
CA TYR A 64 3.01 10.95 8.93
C TYR A 64 3.00 11.60 7.53
N PRO A 65 3.68 12.73 7.34
CA PRO A 65 4.02 13.20 6.01
C PRO A 65 4.82 12.15 5.23
N SER A 66 4.66 12.13 3.90
CA SER A 66 5.24 11.09 3.05
C SER A 66 6.78 11.05 3.05
N TYR A 67 7.46 12.14 3.41
CA TYR A 67 8.92 12.17 3.51
C TYR A 67 9.46 11.27 4.64
N GLU A 68 8.65 10.95 5.65
CA GLU A 68 9.00 10.07 6.80
C GLU A 68 9.00 8.59 6.40
N ILE A 69 8.54 8.25 5.20
CA ILE A 69 8.49 6.88 4.71
C ILE A 69 9.87 6.23 4.60
N ARG A 70 10.93 7.04 4.57
CA ARG A 70 12.31 6.58 4.45
C ARG A 70 12.73 5.70 5.61
N ASP A 71 12.08 5.79 6.77
CA ASP A 71 12.44 5.04 7.97
C ASP A 71 11.47 3.89 8.29
N HIS A 72 10.43 3.67 7.47
CA HIS A 72 9.46 2.60 7.69
C HIS A 72 10.03 1.20 7.45
N VAL A 73 10.12 0.34 8.46
CA VAL A 73 10.50 -1.07 8.27
C VAL A 73 9.24 -1.92 8.12
N GLY A 74 9.17 -2.82 7.13
CA GLY A 74 8.02 -3.71 6.92
C GLY A 74 7.37 -3.54 5.54
N MET A 75 6.05 -3.68 5.47
CA MET A 75 5.29 -3.57 4.22
C MET A 75 4.84 -2.15 3.96
N ILE A 76 5.03 -1.67 2.73
CA ILE A 76 4.57 -0.35 2.31
C ILE A 76 3.67 -0.51 1.09
N ILE A 77 2.48 0.07 1.17
CA ILE A 77 1.46 0.00 0.13
C ILE A 77 1.18 1.41 -0.40
N ALA A 78 1.62 1.69 -1.62
CA ALA A 78 1.24 2.88 -2.36
C ALA A 78 -0.16 2.72 -2.98
N THR A 79 -0.96 3.78 -2.96
CA THR A 79 -2.34 3.78 -3.51
C THR A 79 -2.50 4.61 -4.78
N SER A 80 -1.42 5.19 -5.29
CA SER A 80 -1.37 5.94 -6.53
C SER A 80 0.02 5.83 -7.15
N VAL A 81 0.17 6.25 -8.40
CA VAL A 81 1.48 6.19 -9.06
C VAL A 81 2.45 7.18 -8.45
N GLU A 82 1.99 8.37 -8.07
CA GLU A 82 2.83 9.35 -7.38
C GLU A 82 3.38 8.78 -6.07
N THR A 83 2.54 8.08 -5.31
CA THR A 83 2.98 7.42 -4.08
C THR A 83 3.84 6.18 -4.36
N ALA A 84 3.62 5.48 -5.48
CA ALA A 84 4.46 4.37 -5.91
C ALA A 84 5.89 4.83 -6.24
N LEU A 85 6.03 5.99 -6.88
CA LEU A 85 7.33 6.63 -7.14
C LEU A 85 8.06 7.00 -5.84
N LEU A 86 7.33 7.43 -4.80
CA LEU A 86 7.92 7.71 -3.50
C LEU A 86 8.48 6.44 -2.83
N ILE A 87 7.75 5.32 -2.91
CA ILE A 87 8.21 4.05 -2.31
C ILE A 87 9.32 3.41 -3.13
N GLN A 88 9.32 3.58 -4.46
CA GLN A 88 10.40 3.16 -5.35
C GLN A 88 11.74 3.74 -4.88
N GLN A 89 11.78 5.06 -4.67
CA GLN A 89 12.97 5.79 -4.23
C GLN A 89 13.39 5.52 -2.77
N SER A 90 12.59 4.77 -2.01
CA SER A 90 12.93 4.43 -0.64
C SER A 90 13.88 3.23 -0.61
N TYR A 91 15.13 3.47 -0.20
CA TYR A 91 16.18 2.45 -0.08
C TYR A 91 16.25 1.93 1.35
N GLN A 92 15.55 0.83 1.65
CA GLN A 92 15.83 0.05 2.85
C GLN A 92 15.71 -1.45 2.59
N PRO A 93 16.58 -2.28 3.19
CA PRO A 93 16.48 -3.72 3.14
C PRO A 93 15.21 -4.22 3.84
N ASN A 94 14.66 -5.35 3.40
CA ASN A 94 13.51 -6.04 3.99
C ASN A 94 12.16 -5.29 3.90
N ARG A 95 11.94 -4.53 2.82
CA ARG A 95 10.63 -3.91 2.53
C ARG A 95 9.84 -4.69 1.50
N TYR A 96 8.58 -4.97 1.83
CA TYR A 96 7.61 -5.44 0.84
C TYR A 96 6.91 -4.21 0.26
N LYS A 97 7.33 -3.80 -0.94
CA LYS A 97 6.74 -2.66 -1.66
C LYS A 97 5.58 -3.14 -2.51
N ILE A 98 4.42 -2.56 -2.29
CA ILE A 98 3.18 -2.90 -3.00
C ILE A 98 2.65 -1.63 -3.65
N PHE A 99 2.26 -1.73 -4.91
CA PHE A 99 1.43 -0.74 -5.56
C PHE A 99 0.01 -1.29 -5.74
N TYR A 100 -0.92 -0.75 -4.96
CA TYR A 100 -2.35 -1.08 -5.03
C TYR A 100 -3.04 -0.21 -6.08
N ILE A 101 -3.50 -0.86 -7.15
CA ILE A 101 -4.12 -0.26 -8.32
C ILE A 101 -5.64 -0.30 -8.16
N ASP A 102 -6.18 0.80 -7.63
CA ASP A 102 -7.62 0.98 -7.43
C ASP A 102 -8.33 1.30 -8.76
N ASP A 103 -7.73 2.14 -9.61
CA ASP A 103 -8.29 2.50 -10.90
C ASP A 103 -7.24 2.45 -12.01
N LEU A 104 -7.72 2.39 -13.25
CA LEU A 104 -6.90 2.45 -14.46
C LEU A 104 -6.96 3.83 -15.13
N HIS A 105 -7.35 4.87 -14.39
CA HIS A 105 -7.57 6.19 -14.97
C HIS A 105 -6.28 6.78 -15.54
N TYR A 106 -5.13 6.32 -15.04
CA TYR A 106 -3.81 6.65 -15.55
C TYR A 106 -3.55 6.18 -16.99
N LEU A 107 -4.17 5.07 -17.44
CA LEU A 107 -4.01 4.58 -18.81
C LEU A 107 -4.56 5.57 -19.85
N ARG A 108 -5.48 6.46 -19.43
CA ARG A 108 -6.12 7.48 -20.28
C ARG A 108 -5.31 8.77 -20.40
N ASN A 109 -4.28 8.95 -19.57
CA ASN A 109 -3.56 10.22 -19.46
C ASN A 109 -2.34 10.31 -20.40
N SER A 110 -1.85 11.55 -20.60
CA SER A 110 -0.89 11.96 -21.63
C SER A 110 0.46 11.21 -21.62
N LEU A 111 1.18 11.30 -22.76
CA LEU A 111 2.49 10.68 -23.01
C LEU A 111 3.53 10.90 -21.88
N MET A 112 3.49 12.04 -21.20
CA MET A 112 4.42 12.37 -20.11
C MET A 112 4.19 11.56 -18.84
N LEU A 113 2.95 11.17 -18.57
CA LEU A 113 2.64 10.31 -17.43
C LEU A 113 2.98 8.85 -17.77
N LYS A 114 2.92 8.45 -19.06
CA LYS A 114 3.29 7.11 -19.51
C LYS A 114 4.72 6.71 -19.14
N SER A 115 5.71 7.62 -19.18
CA SER A 115 7.09 7.26 -18.78
C SER A 115 7.17 6.88 -17.31
N LYS A 116 6.67 7.74 -16.41
CA LYS A 116 6.64 7.47 -14.97
C LYS A 116 5.81 6.23 -14.61
N TYR A 117 4.72 5.98 -15.35
CA TYR A 117 3.95 4.74 -15.19
C TYR A 117 4.78 3.54 -15.57
N ASN A 118 5.44 3.57 -16.73
CA ASN A 118 6.28 2.46 -17.16
C ASN A 118 7.39 2.17 -16.14
N ASP A 119 8.01 3.21 -15.57
CA ASP A 119 9.05 3.05 -14.55
C ASP A 119 8.53 2.23 -13.35
N ILE A 120 7.32 2.52 -12.86
CA ILE A 120 6.71 1.76 -11.76
C ILE A 120 6.23 0.39 -12.23
N MET A 121 5.55 0.32 -13.37
CA MET A 121 4.93 -0.92 -13.87
C MET A 121 5.99 -1.98 -14.20
N LEU A 122 7.17 -1.56 -14.64
CA LEU A 122 8.31 -2.44 -14.95
C LEU A 122 9.21 -2.74 -13.74
N ASP A 123 9.03 -2.04 -12.60
CA ASP A 123 9.86 -2.23 -11.41
C ASP A 123 9.62 -3.60 -10.75
N SER A 124 10.58 -4.52 -10.81
CA SER A 124 10.46 -5.85 -10.20
C SER A 124 10.39 -5.83 -8.67
N ASP A 125 10.87 -4.78 -8.02
CA ASP A 125 10.90 -4.69 -6.55
C ASP A 125 9.54 -4.25 -5.98
N ILE A 126 8.61 -3.83 -6.84
CA ILE A 126 7.27 -3.43 -6.47
C ILE A 126 6.27 -4.47 -6.98
N VAL A 127 5.52 -5.06 -6.06
CA VAL A 127 4.40 -5.97 -6.37
C VAL A 127 3.17 -5.15 -6.74
N LYS A 128 2.57 -5.41 -7.92
CA LYS A 128 1.38 -4.70 -8.40
C LYS A 128 0.16 -5.54 -8.11
N ILE A 129 -0.83 -4.94 -7.44
CA ILE A 129 -2.06 -5.62 -7.08
C ILE A 129 -3.23 -4.79 -7.56
N CYS A 130 -4.14 -5.41 -8.31
CA CYS A 130 -5.35 -4.76 -8.76
C CYS A 130 -6.52 -5.00 -7.81
N ARG A 131 -7.46 -4.05 -7.78
CA ARG A 131 -8.72 -4.27 -7.06
C ARG A 131 -9.61 -5.34 -7.69
N SER A 132 -9.56 -5.49 -9.02
CA SER A 132 -10.45 -6.36 -9.78
C SER A 132 -9.68 -7.18 -10.79
N GLN A 133 -10.25 -8.33 -11.14
CA GLN A 133 -9.69 -9.24 -12.14
C GLN A 133 -9.69 -8.60 -13.52
N ASP A 134 -10.68 -7.78 -13.83
CA ASP A 134 -10.73 -7.06 -15.11
C ASP A 134 -9.58 -6.06 -15.21
N HIS A 135 -9.27 -5.30 -14.15
CA HIS A 135 -8.10 -4.41 -14.14
C HIS A 135 -6.79 -5.19 -14.31
N ALA A 136 -6.66 -6.35 -13.65
CA ALA A 136 -5.48 -7.19 -13.79
C ALA A 136 -5.31 -7.70 -15.23
N LYS A 137 -6.39 -8.18 -15.86
CA LYS A 137 -6.38 -8.66 -17.24
C LYS A 137 -5.95 -7.59 -18.23
N GLU A 138 -6.51 -6.39 -18.15
CA GLU A 138 -6.15 -5.27 -19.03
C GLU A 138 -4.65 -4.94 -18.92
N LEU A 139 -4.10 -4.90 -17.71
CA LEU A 139 -2.68 -4.62 -17.51
C LEU A 139 -1.76 -5.77 -17.95
N MET A 140 -2.18 -7.03 -17.75
CA MET A 140 -1.45 -8.19 -18.25
C MET A 140 -1.44 -8.24 -19.79
N GLN A 141 -2.54 -7.85 -20.45
CA GLN A 141 -2.59 -7.73 -21.92
C GLN A 141 -1.64 -6.66 -22.45
N LEU A 142 -1.38 -5.61 -21.66
CA LEU A 142 -0.36 -4.60 -21.97
C LEU A 142 1.08 -5.08 -21.67
N GLY A 143 1.26 -6.31 -21.18
CA GLY A 143 2.56 -6.91 -20.90
C GLY A 143 3.13 -6.64 -19.51
N TYR A 144 2.34 -6.08 -18.59
CA TYR A 144 2.80 -5.84 -17.22
C TYR A 144 2.66 -7.06 -16.32
N SER A 145 3.63 -7.25 -15.42
CA SER A 145 3.55 -8.26 -14.36
C SER A 145 2.63 -7.77 -13.25
N ILE A 146 1.52 -8.47 -13.06
CA ILE A 146 0.49 -8.17 -12.05
C ILE A 146 0.30 -9.41 -11.17
N HIS A 147 0.17 -9.21 -9.87
CA HIS A 147 -0.13 -10.28 -8.94
C HIS A 147 -1.50 -10.92 -9.25
N ASN A 148 -1.57 -12.25 -9.20
CA ASN A 148 -2.79 -13.01 -9.55
C ASN A 148 -3.97 -12.75 -8.60
N LYS A 149 -3.69 -12.50 -7.32
CA LYS A 149 -4.66 -12.11 -6.32
C LYS A 149 -5.10 -10.67 -6.53
N THR A 150 -6.40 -10.44 -6.38
CA THR A 150 -7.02 -9.11 -6.40
C THR A 150 -7.54 -8.74 -5.02
N ILE A 151 -7.56 -7.45 -4.70
CA ILE A 151 -8.02 -6.92 -3.41
C ILE A 151 -9.15 -5.91 -3.67
N PRO A 152 -10.43 -6.33 -3.75
CA PRO A 152 -11.53 -5.43 -4.11
C PRO A 152 -11.73 -4.27 -3.15
N TYR A 153 -11.37 -4.47 -1.88
CA TYR A 153 -11.43 -3.48 -0.83
C TYR A 153 -10.13 -3.53 -0.03
N ILE A 154 -9.59 -2.35 0.30
CA ILE A 154 -8.41 -2.23 1.16
C ILE A 154 -8.73 -2.90 2.51
N LYS A 155 -8.07 -4.03 2.76
CA LYS A 155 -8.13 -4.82 4.00
C LYS A 155 -6.72 -5.32 4.29
N ILE A 156 -6.20 -5.06 5.49
CA ILE A 156 -4.83 -5.39 5.84
C ILE A 156 -4.58 -6.90 5.78
N GLU A 157 -5.56 -7.69 6.19
CA GLU A 157 -5.53 -9.15 6.15
C GLU A 157 -5.24 -9.68 4.73
N SER A 158 -5.86 -9.08 3.71
CA SER A 158 -5.66 -9.47 2.31
C SER A 158 -4.21 -9.31 1.85
N PHE A 159 -3.53 -8.27 2.32
CA PHE A 159 -2.12 -8.01 2.02
C PHE A 159 -1.18 -8.92 2.83
N LEU A 160 -1.50 -9.19 4.09
CA LEU A 160 -0.71 -10.10 4.93
C LEU A 160 -0.74 -11.54 4.42
N GLU A 161 -1.90 -12.02 3.95
CA GLU A 161 -2.04 -13.32 3.30
C GLU A 161 -1.09 -13.48 2.11
N MET A 162 -0.68 -12.38 1.46
CA MET A 162 0.27 -12.44 0.35
C MET A 162 1.71 -12.70 0.80
N LEU A 163 2.09 -12.21 1.98
CA LEU A 163 3.41 -12.50 2.55
C LEU A 163 3.54 -13.98 2.94
N ASN A 164 2.47 -14.55 3.48
CA ASN A 164 2.48 -15.95 3.93
C ASN A 164 2.40 -16.94 2.75
N GLY A 165 1.91 -16.50 1.59
CA GLY A 165 1.89 -17.29 0.36
C GLY A 165 3.18 -17.21 -0.46
N THR A 166 4.20 -16.44 -0.02
CA THR A 166 5.46 -16.27 -0.77
C THR A 166 6.52 -17.34 -0.45
N GLU A 167 6.20 -18.37 0.35
CA GLU A 167 7.08 -19.53 0.58
C GLU A 167 7.01 -20.60 -0.54
N GLU A 168 6.17 -20.42 -1.57
CA GLU A 168 6.05 -21.32 -2.72
C GLU A 168 6.28 -20.59 -4.06
N ILE A 169 7.50 -20.09 -4.30
CA ILE A 169 8.04 -19.88 -5.66
C ILE A 169 9.50 -20.31 -5.69
#